data_AF-A0A7J6NFZ0-F1
#
_entry.id   AF-A0A7J6NFZ0-F1
#
_cell.length_a   1.000
_cell.length_b   1.000
_cell.length_c   1.000
_cell.angle_alpha   90.00
_cell.angle_beta   90.00
_cell.angle_gamma   90.00
#
_symmetry.space_group_name_H-M   'P 1'
#
loop_
_entity.id
_entity.type
_entity.pdbx_description
1 polymer ?
#
loop_
_entity_poly.entity_id
_entity_poly.type
_entity_poly.pdbx_seq_one_letter_code
_entity_poly.pdbx_strand_id
1 'polypeptide(L)'
;MPSNSTSMQDSIPFDRRLAEARRILQKYPDRVPVIVERAERSDLPEIEKKKFLVPGTMLCGEFKYIVHKHITQAAENNLADGQRGGAQGISAEQTIYLFVKKKTPRTG
;
A
#
# COMPACT_ATOMS: atom_id res chain seq x y z
N MET A 1 -18.37 8.54 8.30
CA MET A 1 -18.69 8.00 6.96
C MET A 1 -17.78 6.81 6.73
N PRO A 2 -18.30 5.59 6.50
CA PRO A 2 -17.44 4.47 6.10
C PRO A 2 -16.81 4.81 4.75
N SER A 3 -15.48 4.77 4.66
CA SER A 3 -14.77 4.97 3.40
C SER A 3 -15.00 3.77 2.49
N ASN A 4 -15.53 4.02 1.30
CA ASN A 4 -15.91 2.99 0.34
C ASN A 4 -14.71 2.52 -0.52
N SER A 5 -13.57 2.22 0.11
CA SER A 5 -12.40 1.70 -0.59
C SER A 5 -12.63 0.22 -0.92
N THR A 6 -13.07 -0.06 -2.16
CA THR A 6 -13.28 -1.43 -2.64
C THR A 6 -11.95 -2.17 -2.68
N SER A 7 -11.86 -3.31 -1.99
CA SER A 7 -10.65 -4.14 -2.02
C SER A 7 -10.40 -4.66 -3.44
N MET A 8 -9.14 -4.83 -3.80
CA MET A 8 -8.78 -5.51 -5.05
C MET A 8 -9.40 -6.91 -5.15
N GLN A 9 -9.63 -7.56 -4.01
CA GLN A 9 -10.23 -8.89 -3.97
C GLN A 9 -11.68 -8.89 -4.46
N ASP A 10 -12.41 -7.80 -4.24
CA ASP A 10 -13.81 -7.63 -4.62
C ASP A 10 -13.95 -7.15 -6.07
N SER A 11 -13.02 -6.31 -6.53
CA SER A 11 -13.04 -5.74 -7.89
C SER A 11 -12.43 -6.64 -8.97
N ILE A 12 -11.51 -7.56 -8.60
CA ILE A 12 -10.84 -8.46 -9.54
C ILE A 12 -11.08 -9.92 -9.16
N PRO A 13 -11.68 -10.73 -10.06
CA PRO A 13 -11.89 -12.17 -9.82
C PRO A 13 -10.60 -12.90 -9.48
N PHE A 14 -10.71 -13.94 -8.66
CA PHE A 14 -9.57 -14.72 -8.15
C PHE A 14 -8.66 -15.24 -9.27
N ASP A 15 -9.23 -15.82 -10.33
CA ASP A 15 -8.44 -16.42 -11.42
C ASP A 15 -7.58 -15.38 -12.15
N ARG A 16 -8.09 -14.16 -12.30
CA ARG A 16 -7.35 -13.05 -12.92
C ARG A 16 -6.19 -12.60 -12.02
N ARG A 17 -6.44 -12.47 -10.70
CA ARG A 17 -5.39 -12.16 -9.72
C ARG A 17 -4.31 -13.24 -9.68
N LEU A 18 -4.71 -14.51 -9.72
CA LEU A 18 -3.80 -15.64 -9.71
C LEU A 18 -2.95 -15.70 -10.98
N ALA A 19 -3.56 -15.51 -12.15
CA ALA A 19 -2.85 -15.47 -13.42
C ALA A 19 -1.83 -14.32 -13.48
N GLU A 20 -2.20 -13.12 -13.03
CA GLU A 20 -1.29 -11.96 -12.97
C GLU A 20 -0.12 -12.23 -12.02
N ALA A 21 -0.40 -12.71 -10.80
CA ALA A 21 0.63 -13.03 -9.81
C ALA A 21 1.62 -14.09 -10.33
N ARG A 22 1.12 -15.18 -10.95
CA ARG A 22 1.97 -16.22 -11.54
C ARG A 22 2.88 -15.67 -12.64
N ARG A 23 2.33 -14.86 -13.55
CA ARG A 23 3.10 -14.23 -14.62
C ARG A 23 4.20 -13.31 -14.07
N ILE A 24 3.91 -12.54 -13.02
CA ILE A 24 4.89 -11.65 -12.39
C ILE A 24 5.99 -12.45 -11.70
N LEU A 25 5.64 -13.49 -10.94
CA LEU A 25 6.60 -14.37 -10.27
C LEU A 25 7.53 -15.09 -11.27
N GLN A 26 7.00 -15.54 -12.40
CA GLN A 26 7.82 -16.13 -13.47
C GLN A 26 8.79 -15.12 -14.08
N LYS A 27 8.38 -13.86 -14.24
CA LYS A 27 9.21 -12.81 -14.82
C LYS A 27 10.25 -12.27 -13.84
N TYR A 28 9.94 -12.27 -12.55
CA TYR A 28 10.77 -11.71 -11.47
C TYR A 28 10.82 -12.69 -10.29
N PRO A 29 11.59 -13.80 -10.41
CA PRO A 29 11.57 -14.90 -9.42
C PRO A 29 12.05 -14.49 -8.03
N ASP A 30 12.97 -13.53 -7.94
CA ASP A 30 13.52 -13.04 -6.66
C ASP A 30 12.66 -11.92 -6.03
N ARG A 31 11.46 -11.69 -6.57
CA ARG A 31 10.58 -10.61 -6.12
C ARG A 31 9.19 -11.12 -5.79
N VAL A 32 8.57 -10.46 -4.81
CA VAL A 32 7.23 -10.78 -4.30
C VAL A 32 6.27 -9.67 -4.72
N PRO A 33 5.19 -9.97 -5.47
CA PRO A 33 4.12 -9.01 -5.73
C PRO A 33 3.31 -8.77 -4.44
N VAL A 34 3.26 -7.53 -3.98
CA VAL A 34 2.57 -7.12 -2.75
C VAL A 34 1.49 -6.10 -3.10
N ILE A 35 0.31 -6.26 -2.53
CA ILE A 35 -0.79 -5.30 -2.64
C ILE A 35 -0.96 -4.64 -1.27
N VAL A 36 -0.93 -3.30 -1.23
CA VAL A 36 -1.06 -2.51 -0.01
C VAL A 36 -2.36 -1.72 -0.08
N GLU A 37 -3.27 -1.96 0.86
CA GLU A 37 -4.54 -1.25 0.94
C GLU A 37 -4.65 -0.54 2.28
N ARG A 38 -5.33 0.60 2.28
CA ARG A 38 -5.65 1.33 3.50
C ARG A 38 -6.63 0.51 4.33
N ALA A 39 -6.36 0.38 5.63
CA ALA A 39 -7.30 -0.26 6.54
C ALA A 39 -8.55 0.62 6.74
N GLU A 40 -9.74 0.01 6.83
CA GLU A 40 -11.02 0.73 6.97
C GLU A 40 -11.07 1.73 8.12
N ARG A 41 -10.35 1.45 9.22
CA ARG A 41 -10.31 2.28 10.43
C ARG A 41 -9.11 3.22 10.48
N SER A 42 -8.40 3.38 9.37
CA SER A 42 -7.25 4.27 9.27
C SER A 42 -7.66 5.68 8.82
N ASP A 43 -7.00 6.67 9.39
CA ASP A 43 -7.06 8.09 9.05
C ASP A 43 -6.07 8.49 7.94
N LEU A 44 -5.22 7.55 7.48
CA LEU A 44 -4.30 7.78 6.37
C LEU A 44 -5.06 8.12 5.07
N PRO A 45 -4.46 8.82 4.10
CA PRO A 45 -5.07 9.04 2.80
C PRO A 45 -5.12 7.74 1.98
N GLU A 46 -5.95 7.73 0.94
CA GLU A 46 -6.08 6.59 0.04
C GLU A 46 -4.80 6.35 -0.77
N ILE A 47 -4.45 5.09 -1.01
CA ILE A 47 -3.23 4.70 -1.72
C ILE A 47 -3.57 4.39 -3.19
N GLU A 48 -3.26 5.33 -4.09
CA GLU A 48 -3.52 5.15 -5.52
C GLU A 48 -2.69 4.00 -6.12
N LYS A 49 -1.37 4.00 -5.88
CA LYS A 49 -0.44 2.99 -6.41
C LYS A 49 -0.24 1.87 -5.40
N LYS A 50 -1.24 1.01 -5.29
CA LYS A 50 -1.28 -0.09 -4.32
C LYS A 50 -0.47 -1.36 -4.68
N LYS A 51 0.07 -1.49 -5.89
CA LYS A 51 0.80 -2.69 -6.35
C LYS A 51 2.31 -2.47 -6.28
N PHE A 52 3.01 -3.28 -5.50
CA PHE A 52 4.45 -3.23 -5.28
C PHE A 52 5.11 -4.53 -5.73
N LEU A 53 6.36 -4.44 -6.19
CA LEU A 53 7.18 -5.60 -6.53
C LEU A 53 8.46 -5.59 -5.68
N VAL A 54 8.39 -6.28 -4.55
CA VAL A 54 9.33 -6.18 -3.44
C VAL A 54 10.43 -7.23 -3.58
N PRO A 55 11.72 -6.91 -3.41
CA PRO A 55 12.78 -7.91 -3.33
C PRO A 55 12.53 -8.92 -2.21
N GLY A 56 12.73 -10.22 -2.44
CA GLY A 56 12.51 -11.26 -1.42
C GLY A 56 13.44 -11.15 -0.20
N THR A 57 14.56 -10.43 -0.34
CA THR A 57 15.53 -10.16 0.72
C THR A 57 15.23 -8.91 1.55
N MET A 58 14.24 -8.10 1.16
CA MET A 58 13.91 -6.85 1.85
C MET A 58 13.27 -7.13 3.21
N LEU A 59 13.74 -6.44 4.24
CA LEU A 59 13.18 -6.54 5.58
C LEU A 59 11.81 -5.85 5.66
N CYS A 60 10.93 -6.36 6.53
CA CYS A 60 9.62 -5.77 6.75
C CYS A 60 9.70 -4.30 7.23
N GLY A 61 10.74 -3.95 8.00
CA GLY A 61 10.98 -2.58 8.45
C GLY A 61 11.34 -1.64 7.31
N GLU A 62 12.16 -2.08 6.36
CA GLU A 62 12.51 -1.32 5.16
C GLU A 62 11.28 -1.12 4.27
N PHE A 63 10.50 -2.17 4.07
CA PHE A 63 9.26 -2.07 3.30
C PHE A 63 8.26 -1.12 3.96
N LYS A 64 8.12 -1.17 5.29
CA LYS A 64 7.32 -0.20 6.06
C LYS A 64 7.76 1.23 5.80
N TYR A 65 9.06 1.50 5.83
CA TYR A 65 9.59 2.83 5.52
C TYR A 65 9.25 3.29 4.09
N ILE A 66 9.39 2.40 3.10
CA ILE A 66 9.05 2.70 1.70
C ILE A 66 7.56 3.03 1.56
N VAL A 67 6.68 2.24 2.18
CA VAL A 67 5.23 2.51 2.15
C VAL A 67 4.93 3.85 2.83
N HIS A 68 5.53 4.14 3.98
CA HIS A 68 5.34 5.41 4.67
C HIS A 68 5.68 6.61 3.78
N LYS A 69 6.89 6.59 3.20
CA LYS A 69 7.35 7.63 2.27
C LYS A 69 6.44 7.77 1.06
N HIS A 70 5.95 6.67 0.50
CA HIS A 70 5.06 6.69 -0.66
C HIS A 70 3.74 7.43 -0.37
N ILE A 71 3.15 7.17 0.80
CA ILE A 71 1.88 7.80 1.19
C ILE A 71 2.08 9.29 1.50
N THR A 72 3.16 9.64 2.21
CA THR A 72 3.51 11.06 2.48
C THR A 72 3.71 11.85 1.19
N GLN A 73 4.49 11.33 0.24
CA GLN A 73 4.75 12.01 -1.04
C GLN A 73 3.50 12.16 -1.90
N ALA A 74 2.61 11.16 -1.89
CA ALA A 74 1.34 11.26 -2.61
C ALA A 74 0.47 12.39 -2.02
N ALA A 75 0.45 12.54 -0.70
CA ALA A 75 -0.28 13.62 -0.04
C ALA A 75 0.32 15.01 -0.37
N GLU A 76 1.65 15.13 -0.33
CA GLU A 76 2.37 16.38 -0.67
C GLU A 76 2.14 16.83 -2.12
N ASN A 77 2.25 15.90 -3.08
CA ASN A 77 2.04 16.22 -4.49
C ASN A 77 0.61 16.70 -4.75
N ASN A 78 -0.39 16.10 -4.11
CA ASN A 78 -1.79 16.51 -4.23
C ASN A 78 -2.06 17.90 -3.63
N LEU A 79 -1.23 18.39 -2.69
CA LEU A 79 -1.33 19.73 -2.11
C LEU A 79 -0.70 20.81 -3.02
N ALA A 80 0.28 20.46 -3.85
CA ALA A 80 0.98 21.39 -4.72
C ALA A 80 0.16 21.84 -5.95
N ASP A 81 -0.81 21.03 -6.40
CA ASP A 81 -1.66 21.30 -7.58
C ASP A 81 -2.83 22.29 -7.35
N GLY A 82 -2.73 23.15 -6.33
CA GLY A 82 -3.55 24.38 -6.24
C GLY A 82 -5.01 24.24 -5.80
N GLN A 83 -5.55 23.04 -5.60
CA GLN A 83 -6.91 22.88 -5.07
C GLN A 83 -6.89 22.83 -3.53
N ARG A 84 -7.17 23.97 -2.88
CA ARG A 84 -7.36 24.06 -1.42
C ARG A 84 -8.62 23.29 -0.99
N GLY A 85 -8.48 22.00 -0.74
CA GLY A 85 -9.57 21.13 -0.33
C GLY A 85 -9.11 19.88 0.44
N GLY A 86 -8.74 20.05 1.70
CA GLY A 86 -9.12 19.11 2.76
C GLY A 86 -8.39 17.77 2.95
N ALA A 87 -7.25 17.49 2.30
CA ALA A 87 -6.45 16.32 2.70
C ALA A 87 -5.41 16.74 3.75
N GLN A 88 -5.60 16.34 5.00
CA GLN A 88 -4.56 16.42 6.02
C GLN A 88 -3.37 15.60 5.53
N GLY A 89 -2.28 16.26 5.16
CA GLY A 89 -1.03 15.58 4.83
C GLY A 89 -0.56 14.78 6.04
N ILE A 90 -0.08 13.56 5.80
CA ILE A 90 0.61 12.78 6.82
C ILE A 90 1.88 13.54 7.19
N SER A 91 1.96 14.02 8.42
CA SER A 91 3.23 14.51 8.98
C SER A 91 4.20 13.33 9.08
N ALA A 92 5.49 13.55 8.81
CA ALA A 92 6.54 12.53 8.96
C ALA A 92 6.59 11.86 10.36
N GLU A 93 5.96 12.51 11.35
CA GLU A 93 5.79 12.04 12.73
C GLU A 93 4.68 10.99 12.91
N GLN A 94 3.79 10.82 11.93
CA GLN A 94 2.66 9.89 12.05
C GLN A 94 3.12 8.45 11.84
N THR A 95 2.98 7.62 12.89
CA THR A 95 3.39 6.22 12.82
C THR A 95 2.39 5.40 12.01
N ILE A 96 2.85 4.73 10.96
CA ILE A 96 2.05 3.72 10.26
C ILE A 96 2.24 2.32 10.86
N TYR A 97 1.24 1.46 10.68
CA TYR A 97 1.30 0.03 11.02
C TYR A 97 0.92 -0.81 9.81
N LEU A 98 1.68 -1.87 9.55
CA LEU A 98 1.36 -2.84 8.51
C LEU A 98 0.70 -4.07 9.14
N PHE A 99 -0.27 -4.64 8.43
CA PHE A 99 -0.96 -5.85 8.83
C PHE A 99 -0.99 -6.85 7.68
N VAL A 100 -0.69 -8.11 7.97
CA VAL A 100 -0.89 -9.26 7.07
C VAL A 100 -1.86 -10.22 7.75
N LYS A 101 -3.00 -10.49 7.13
CA LYS A 101 -4.08 -11.32 7.70
C LYS A 101 -4.46 -10.88 9.14
N LYS A 102 -4.61 -9.57 9.36
CA LYS A 102 -4.95 -8.94 10.66
C LYS A 102 -3.89 -9.09 11.76
N LYS A 103 -2.66 -9.50 11.43
CA LYS A 103 -1.53 -9.59 12.36
C LYS A 103 -0.41 -8.65 11.93
N THR A 104 0.29 -8.06 12.89
CA THR A 104 1.51 -7.31 12.60
C THR A 104 2.57 -8.31 12.11
N PRO A 105 3.20 -8.07 10.94
CA PRO A 105 4.33 -8.87 10.49
C PRO A 105 5.42 -8.89 11.56
N ARG A 106 6.08 -10.04 11.75
CA ARG A 106 7.26 -10.07 12.63
C ARG A 106 8.33 -9.19 11.99
N THR A 107 8.66 -8.08 12.64
CA THR A 107 9.90 -7.37 12.40
C THR A 107 11.01 -8.30 12.86
N GLY A 108 11.80 -8.79 11.91
CA GLY A 108 13.03 -9.55 12.22
C GLY A 108 14.03 -8.67 12.95
#